data_AF-A0A1A9LHZ4-F1
#
_entry.id   AF-A0A1A9LHZ4-F1
#
_cell.length_a   1.000
_cell.length_b   1.000
_cell.length_c   1.000
_cell.angle_alpha   90.00
_cell.angle_beta   90.00
_cell.angle_gamma   90.00
#
_symmetry.space_group_name_H-M   'P 1'
#
loop_
_entity.id
_entity.type
_entity.pdbx_description
1 polymer ?
#
loop_
_entity_poly.entity_id
_entity_poly.type
_entity_poly.pdbx_seq_one_letter_code
_entity_poly.pdbx_strand_id
1 'polypeptide(L)'
;MKHILFTFLILYSICSIAQNEQLILTKKANDLWFQSLIKTEELSEKIDLINKRLIADVDVYIKWGFPDGITVQKIPKLDSIRKIRTEGFCKPLYIVKYESQQIAFRIENPLNDGLTNSVVKLLNTNDIYDLDVWIEDERQVLFGTSADCGIIFLKTKKPKVFSAFKELGLPHFYMDEIENY
;
A
#
# COMPACT_ATOMS: atom_id res chain seq x y z
N MET A 1 8.59 -3.28 -48.83
CA MET A 1 9.35 -3.82 -47.67
C MET A 1 9.84 -2.76 -46.67
N LYS A 2 10.14 -1.52 -47.06
CA LYS A 2 10.55 -0.45 -46.10
C LYS A 2 9.45 -0.02 -45.10
N HIS A 3 8.18 -0.10 -45.47
CA HIS A 3 7.06 0.32 -44.61
C HIS A 3 6.69 -0.68 -43.50
N ILE A 4 7.13 -1.94 -43.62
CA ILE A 4 6.88 -2.99 -42.61
C ILE A 4 7.87 -2.87 -41.43
N LEU A 5 9.10 -2.43 -41.70
CA LEU A 5 10.12 -2.22 -40.68
C LEU A 5 9.76 -1.03 -39.76
N PHE A 6 9.15 0.01 -40.33
CA PHE A 6 8.78 1.22 -39.59
C PHE A 6 7.56 1.01 -38.67
N THR A 7 6.62 0.14 -39.07
CA THR A 7 5.47 -0.24 -38.23
C THR A 7 5.88 -1.12 -37.06
N PHE A 8 6.88 -2.01 -37.23
CA PHE A 8 7.42 -2.82 -36.13
C PHE A 8 8.15 -1.99 -35.06
N LEU A 9 8.87 -0.93 -35.47
CA LEU A 9 9.56 -0.02 -34.56
C LEU A 9 8.61 0.83 -33.72
N ILE A 10 7.47 1.25 -34.28
CA ILE A 10 6.45 1.99 -33.53
C ILE A 10 5.77 1.08 -32.50
N LEU A 11 5.51 -0.19 -32.84
CA LEU A 11 4.91 -1.17 -31.91
C LEU A 11 5.82 -1.52 -30.71
N TYR A 12 7.13 -1.61 -30.90
CA TYR A 12 8.08 -1.83 -29.79
C TYR A 12 8.14 -0.65 -28.81
N SER A 13 7.97 0.58 -29.30
CA SER A 13 7.94 1.77 -28.45
C SER A 13 6.72 1.78 -27.52
N ILE A 14 5.56 1.32 -28.02
CA ILE A 14 4.31 1.28 -27.23
C ILE A 14 4.34 0.11 -26.23
N CYS A 15 4.96 -1.02 -26.57
CA CYS A 15 5.09 -2.18 -25.66
C CYS A 15 6.03 -1.95 -24.48
N SER A 16 6.86 -0.90 -24.49
CA SER A 16 7.76 -0.56 -23.37
C SER A 16 7.05 0.19 -22.22
N ILE A 17 5.77 0.57 -22.41
CA ILE A 17 4.96 1.26 -21.41
C ILE A 17 4.14 0.27 -20.55
N ALA A 18 4.15 -1.02 -20.89
CA ALA A 18 3.77 -2.08 -19.96
C ALA A 18 4.93 -2.34 -18.96
N GLN A 19 5.30 -1.32 -18.20
CA GLN A 19 6.15 -1.53 -17.04
C GLN A 19 5.36 -2.39 -16.07
N ASN A 20 5.76 -3.66 -15.93
CA ASN A 20 5.44 -4.47 -14.77
C ASN A 20 5.52 -3.57 -13.53
N GLU A 21 4.41 -3.41 -12.80
CA GLU A 21 4.44 -2.65 -11.55
C GLU A 21 5.53 -3.27 -10.68
N GLN A 22 6.60 -2.51 -10.46
CA GLN A 22 7.79 -3.04 -9.80
C GLN A 22 7.44 -3.28 -8.33
N LEU A 23 7.33 -4.55 -7.93
CA LEU A 23 7.08 -4.93 -6.55
C LEU A 23 8.15 -4.38 -5.62
N ILE A 24 7.75 -3.81 -4.48
CA ILE A 24 8.66 -3.24 -3.49
C ILE A 24 8.89 -4.28 -2.39
N LEU A 25 9.95 -5.06 -2.56
CA LEU A 25 10.22 -6.25 -1.75
C LEU A 25 11.29 -6.05 -0.68
N THR A 26 12.10 -4.99 -0.75
CA THR A 26 13.25 -4.77 0.15
C THR A 26 13.13 -3.44 0.89
N LYS A 27 13.78 -3.32 2.06
CA LYS A 27 13.87 -2.05 2.80
C LYS A 27 14.37 -0.92 1.90
N LYS A 28 15.46 -1.15 1.16
CA LYS A 28 16.03 -0.14 0.24
C LYS A 28 15.04 0.30 -0.84
N ALA A 29 14.27 -0.63 -1.42
CA ALA A 29 13.24 -0.29 -2.40
C ALA A 29 12.10 0.52 -1.77
N ASN A 30 11.72 0.21 -0.52
CA ASN A 30 10.76 0.99 0.24
C ASN A 30 11.25 2.41 0.50
N ASP A 31 12.49 2.55 0.98
CA ASP A 31 13.11 3.85 1.24
C ASP A 31 13.17 4.71 -0.05
N LEU A 32 13.55 4.12 -1.18
CA LEU A 32 13.56 4.79 -2.48
C LEU A 32 12.16 5.22 -2.95
N TRP A 33 11.16 4.36 -2.76
CA TRP A 33 9.77 4.68 -3.10
C TRP A 33 9.26 5.85 -2.26
N PHE A 34 9.52 5.84 -0.95
CA PHE A 34 9.17 6.93 -0.06
C PHE A 34 9.88 8.25 -0.40
N GLN A 35 11.17 8.19 -0.77
CA GLN A 35 11.90 9.35 -1.29
C GLN A 35 11.26 9.89 -2.57
N SER A 36 10.75 9.02 -3.45
CA SER A 36 10.01 9.46 -4.64
C SER A 36 8.72 10.18 -4.26
N LEU A 37 7.97 9.65 -3.29
CA LEU A 37 6.72 10.24 -2.81
C LEU A 37 6.92 11.62 -2.17
N ILE A 38 8.01 11.80 -1.40
CA ILE A 38 8.36 13.09 -0.79
C ILE A 38 8.77 14.13 -1.83
N LYS A 39 9.52 13.72 -2.87
CA LYS A 39 10.01 14.63 -3.91
C LYS A 39 8.92 15.07 -4.88
N THR A 40 7.87 14.28 -5.06
CA THR A 40 6.70 14.67 -5.84
C THR A 40 6.03 15.89 -5.20
N GLU A 41 5.75 16.93 -5.98
CA GLU A 41 5.10 18.15 -5.49
C GLU A 41 3.57 18.05 -5.59
N GLU A 42 3.09 17.59 -6.75
CA GLU A 42 1.67 17.52 -7.08
C GLU A 42 0.92 16.44 -6.26
N LEU A 43 -0.20 16.84 -5.66
CA LEU A 43 -1.02 15.93 -4.85
C LEU A 43 -1.59 14.77 -5.67
N SER A 44 -2.01 15.03 -6.92
CA SER A 44 -2.50 14.00 -7.83
C SER A 44 -1.46 12.91 -8.06
N GLU A 45 -0.22 13.30 -8.35
CA GLU A 45 0.87 12.36 -8.60
C GLU A 45 1.24 11.56 -7.33
N LYS A 46 1.21 12.19 -6.15
CA LYS A 46 1.39 11.48 -4.88
C LYS A 46 0.31 10.42 -4.66
N ILE A 47 -0.94 10.77 -4.91
CA ILE A 47 -2.08 9.85 -4.79
C ILE A 47 -1.92 8.70 -5.79
N ASP A 48 -1.51 8.98 -7.02
CA ASP A 48 -1.25 7.94 -8.03
C ASP A 48 -0.12 6.99 -7.61
N LEU A 49 0.97 7.50 -7.03
CA LEU A 49 2.05 6.67 -6.48
C LEU A 49 1.57 5.77 -5.33
N ILE A 50 0.72 6.31 -4.45
CA ILE A 50 0.12 5.55 -3.34
C ILE A 50 -0.83 4.48 -3.86
N ASN A 51 -1.70 4.81 -4.82
CA ASN A 51 -2.65 3.87 -5.40
C ASN A 51 -1.93 2.73 -6.12
N LYS A 52 -0.90 3.03 -6.93
CA LYS A 52 -0.03 2.01 -7.55
C LYS A 52 0.64 1.13 -6.49
N ARG A 53 1.12 1.73 -5.40
CA ARG A 53 1.71 0.97 -4.29
C ARG A 53 0.71 0.01 -3.66
N LEU A 54 -0.50 0.48 -3.34
CA LEU A 54 -1.55 -0.33 -2.74
C LEU A 54 -1.96 -1.51 -3.63
N ILE A 55 -2.04 -1.28 -4.94
CA ILE A 55 -2.35 -2.33 -5.93
C ILE A 55 -1.22 -3.35 -6.01
N ALA A 56 0.03 -2.91 -6.20
CA ALA A 56 1.19 -3.80 -6.26
C ALA A 56 1.40 -4.60 -4.97
N ASP A 57 1.12 -4.00 -3.81
CA ASP A 57 1.23 -4.65 -2.52
C ASP A 57 0.24 -5.81 -2.34
N VAL A 58 -0.82 -5.92 -3.15
CA VAL A 58 -1.70 -7.10 -3.15
C VAL A 58 -0.91 -8.37 -3.45
N ASP A 59 0.11 -8.32 -4.30
CA ASP A 59 0.94 -9.48 -4.66
C ASP A 59 2.14 -9.70 -3.74
N VAL A 60 2.27 -8.88 -2.70
CA VAL A 60 3.35 -8.95 -1.70
C VAL A 60 2.84 -9.57 -0.41
N TYR A 61 3.51 -10.63 0.03
CA TYR A 61 3.29 -11.28 1.32
C TYR A 61 4.32 -10.79 2.35
N ILE A 62 3.85 -10.34 3.50
CA ILE A 62 4.69 -9.95 4.64
C ILE A 62 4.71 -11.09 5.65
N LYS A 63 5.90 -11.61 5.94
CA LYS A 63 6.08 -12.68 6.90
C LYS A 63 5.93 -12.14 8.32
N TRP A 64 4.88 -12.58 9.01
CA TRP A 64 4.67 -12.24 10.42
C TRP A 64 5.53 -13.08 11.37
N GLY A 65 5.99 -12.44 12.43
CA GLY A 65 6.49 -13.10 13.63
C GLY A 65 5.31 -13.51 14.50
N PHE A 66 5.20 -14.81 14.80
CA PHE A 66 4.16 -15.33 15.68
C PHE A 66 4.73 -15.65 17.07
N PRO A 67 3.90 -15.59 18.13
CA PRO A 67 4.27 -16.14 19.43
C PRO A 67 4.69 -17.61 19.33
N ASP A 68 5.54 -18.04 20.25
CA ASP A 68 6.06 -19.41 20.29
C ASP A 68 4.94 -20.45 20.19
N GLY A 69 5.13 -21.43 19.30
CA GLY A 69 4.17 -22.52 19.08
C GLY A 69 3.10 -22.25 18.02
N ILE A 70 2.92 -21.01 17.54
CA ILE A 70 2.07 -20.69 16.39
C ILE A 70 2.96 -20.52 15.14
N THR A 71 2.56 -21.12 14.02
CA THR A 71 3.25 -20.97 12.75
C THR A 71 2.26 -20.66 11.64
N VAL A 72 2.72 -20.02 10.57
CA VAL A 72 1.90 -19.74 9.37
C VAL A 72 1.24 -21.01 8.83
N GLN A 73 1.93 -22.15 8.87
CA GLN A 73 1.39 -23.45 8.42
C GLN A 73 0.15 -23.90 9.22
N LYS A 74 -0.03 -23.39 10.44
CA LYS A 74 -1.22 -23.68 11.27
C LYS A 74 -2.40 -22.76 10.95
N ILE A 75 -2.23 -21.77 10.08
CA ILE A 75 -3.28 -20.85 9.60
C ILE A 75 -3.44 -21.09 8.09
N PRO A 76 -4.35 -21.98 7.65
CA PRO A 76 -4.42 -22.44 6.25
C PRO A 76 -4.56 -21.32 5.22
N LYS A 77 -5.31 -20.26 5.54
CA LYS A 77 -5.47 -19.09 4.69
C LYS A 77 -4.14 -18.36 4.48
N LEU A 78 -3.41 -18.06 5.55
CA LEU A 78 -2.11 -17.39 5.47
C LEU A 78 -1.04 -18.25 4.78
N ASP A 79 -1.04 -19.57 5.03
CA ASP A 79 -0.17 -20.50 4.32
C ASP A 79 -0.43 -20.52 2.81
N SER A 80 -1.70 -20.40 2.41
CA SER A 80 -2.09 -20.30 1.00
C SER A 80 -1.58 -19.02 0.36
N ILE A 81 -1.71 -17.87 1.04
CA ILE A 81 -1.20 -16.58 0.57
C ILE A 81 0.32 -16.63 0.37
N ARG A 82 1.04 -17.13 1.39
CA ARG A 82 2.50 -17.26 1.36
C ARG A 82 3.00 -18.08 0.16
N LYS A 83 2.23 -19.06 -0.30
CA LYS A 83 2.60 -19.95 -1.41
C LYS A 83 2.41 -19.32 -2.79
N ILE A 84 1.52 -18.34 -2.92
CA ILE A 84 1.16 -17.75 -4.23
C ILE A 84 1.73 -16.34 -4.42
N ARG A 85 2.15 -15.67 -3.34
CA ARG A 85 2.64 -14.29 -3.37
C ARG A 85 4.14 -14.21 -3.13
N THR A 86 4.72 -13.08 -3.52
CA THR A 86 6.15 -12.84 -3.35
C THR A 86 6.41 -12.30 -1.95
N GLU A 87 7.34 -12.91 -1.22
CA GLU A 87 7.73 -12.43 0.12
C GLU A 87 8.40 -11.04 -0.01
N GLY A 88 7.92 -10.08 0.76
CA GLY A 88 8.46 -8.73 0.87
C GLY A 88 8.88 -8.40 2.29
N PHE A 89 9.64 -7.31 2.42
CA PHE A 89 10.15 -6.83 3.71
C PHE A 89 9.02 -6.30 4.59
N CYS A 90 8.25 -5.31 4.10
CA CYS A 90 7.13 -4.72 4.82
C CYS A 90 6.32 -3.75 3.96
N LYS A 91 5.24 -3.21 4.55
CA LYS A 91 4.32 -2.24 3.92
C LYS A 91 4.06 -1.03 4.83
N PRO A 92 3.77 0.16 4.24
CA PRO A 92 3.48 1.39 4.98
C PRO A 92 2.31 1.28 5.97
N LEU A 93 2.33 2.14 6.98
CA LEU A 93 1.16 2.46 7.79
C LEU A 93 0.42 3.64 7.18
N TYR A 94 -0.89 3.52 6.98
CA TYR A 94 -1.73 4.61 6.51
C TYR A 94 -2.56 5.17 7.66
N ILE A 95 -2.68 6.49 7.72
CA ILE A 95 -3.48 7.17 8.74
C ILE A 95 -4.37 8.20 8.08
N VAL A 96 -5.68 7.96 8.08
CA VAL A 96 -6.68 8.92 7.61
C VAL A 96 -6.98 9.91 8.73
N LYS A 97 -6.83 11.20 8.46
CA LYS A 97 -7.10 12.30 9.41
C LYS A 97 -8.31 13.12 8.97
N TYR A 98 -9.23 13.34 9.91
CA TYR A 98 -10.36 14.25 9.78
C TYR A 98 -10.50 15.05 11.08
N GLU A 99 -10.29 16.36 11.02
CA GLU A 99 -10.25 17.23 12.21
C GLU A 99 -9.30 16.67 13.30
N SER A 100 -9.83 16.35 14.49
CA SER A 100 -9.09 15.74 15.60
C SER A 100 -9.14 14.20 15.60
N GLN A 101 -9.84 13.59 14.65
CA GLN A 101 -10.03 12.15 14.54
C GLN A 101 -9.02 11.55 13.58
N GLN A 102 -8.63 10.31 13.87
CA GLN A 102 -7.74 9.54 13.01
C GLN A 102 -8.12 8.06 12.98
N ILE A 103 -7.92 7.43 11.82
CA ILE A 103 -8.06 5.99 11.63
C ILE A 103 -6.77 5.49 11.01
N ALA A 104 -6.10 4.57 11.71
CA ALA A 104 -4.94 3.88 11.22
C ALA A 104 -5.36 2.60 10.52
N PHE A 105 -4.72 2.28 9.38
CA PHE A 105 -4.93 1.01 8.70
C PHE A 105 -3.68 0.54 7.99
N ARG A 106 -3.60 -0.78 7.80
CA ARG A 106 -2.59 -1.46 7.00
C ARG A 106 -3.27 -2.49 6.12
N ILE A 107 -2.62 -2.84 5.03
CA ILE A 107 -3.06 -3.90 4.14
C ILE A 107 -1.86 -4.86 4.03
N GLU A 108 -1.57 -5.61 5.09
CA GLU A 108 -0.36 -6.42 5.17
C GLU A 108 -0.46 -7.69 4.34
N ASN A 109 -1.49 -8.52 4.52
CA ASN A 109 -1.65 -9.76 3.80
C ASN A 109 -3.10 -9.97 3.31
N PRO A 110 -3.76 -9.01 2.63
CA PRO A 110 -5.19 -9.18 2.30
C PRO A 110 -5.41 -10.37 1.36
N LEU A 111 -6.41 -11.23 1.58
CA LEU A 111 -6.91 -12.12 0.53
C LEU A 111 -7.83 -11.39 -0.47
N ASN A 112 -8.22 -10.15 -0.16
CA ASN A 112 -9.35 -9.48 -0.77
C ASN A 112 -8.94 -8.21 -1.53
N ASP A 113 -8.71 -8.37 -2.83
CA ASP A 113 -8.46 -7.28 -3.79
C ASP A 113 -9.59 -6.25 -3.77
N GLY A 114 -10.81 -6.65 -3.41
CA GLY A 114 -11.97 -5.77 -3.27
C GLY A 114 -11.79 -4.70 -2.19
N LEU A 115 -11.08 -5.02 -1.10
CA LEU A 115 -10.81 -4.06 -0.02
C LEU A 115 -9.80 -3.01 -0.48
N THR A 116 -8.70 -3.44 -1.11
CA THR A 116 -7.72 -2.55 -1.75
C THR A 116 -8.38 -1.64 -2.78
N ASN A 117 -9.21 -2.21 -3.66
CA ASN A 117 -9.96 -1.45 -4.67
C ASN A 117 -10.89 -0.41 -4.05
N SER A 118 -11.48 -0.71 -2.88
CA SER A 118 -12.35 0.23 -2.17
C SER A 118 -11.56 1.38 -1.57
N VAL A 119 -10.37 1.09 -1.00
CA VAL A 119 -9.44 2.13 -0.52
C VAL A 119 -8.97 3.02 -1.66
N VAL A 120 -8.53 2.45 -2.77
CA VAL A 120 -8.06 3.20 -3.96
C VAL A 120 -9.14 4.14 -4.50
N LYS A 121 -10.41 3.73 -4.50
CA LYS A 121 -11.53 4.61 -4.91
C LYS A 121 -11.69 5.84 -4.02
N LEU A 122 -11.46 5.71 -2.71
CA LEU A 122 -11.53 6.81 -1.75
C LEU A 122 -10.28 7.71 -1.80
N LEU A 123 -9.18 7.22 -2.35
CA LEU A 123 -7.93 7.95 -2.53
C LEU A 123 -7.91 8.70 -3.87
N ASN A 124 -8.53 9.87 -3.89
CA ASN A 124 -8.52 10.78 -5.03
C ASN A 124 -8.38 12.25 -4.57
N THR A 125 -7.99 13.14 -5.47
CA THR A 125 -7.74 14.56 -5.17
C THR A 125 -9.00 15.34 -4.76
N ASN A 126 -10.19 14.85 -5.08
CA ASN A 126 -11.41 15.48 -4.58
C ASN A 126 -11.61 15.17 -3.09
N ASP A 127 -11.19 13.99 -2.63
CA ASP A 127 -11.51 13.45 -1.31
C ASP A 127 -10.38 13.60 -0.30
N ILE A 128 -9.13 13.60 -0.77
CA ILE A 128 -7.92 13.87 0.00
C ILE A 128 -7.39 15.25 -0.42
N TYR A 129 -7.16 16.13 0.54
CA TYR A 129 -6.70 17.50 0.26
C TYR A 129 -5.22 17.73 0.54
N ASP A 130 -4.60 16.86 1.33
CA ASP A 130 -3.19 16.98 1.73
C ASP A 130 -2.63 15.63 2.19
N LEU A 131 -1.32 15.48 2.07
CA LEU A 131 -0.56 14.29 2.42
C LEU A 131 0.66 14.68 3.23
N ASP A 132 0.94 13.92 4.29
CA ASP A 132 2.18 14.03 5.06
C ASP A 132 2.84 12.66 5.19
N VAL A 133 4.16 12.62 5.17
CA VAL A 133 4.94 11.38 5.06
C VAL A 133 6.04 11.41 6.10
N TRP A 134 6.05 10.43 7.01
CA TRP A 134 7.08 10.30 8.03
C TRP A 134 7.93 9.06 7.75
N ILE A 135 9.24 9.28 7.66
CA ILE A 135 10.28 8.26 7.52
C ILE A 135 11.37 8.62 8.51
N GLU A 136 11.78 7.67 9.36
CA GLU A 136 12.83 7.90 10.37
C GLU A 136 12.52 9.09 11.31
N ASP A 137 11.22 9.37 11.53
CA ASP A 137 10.76 10.42 12.44
C ASP A 137 10.66 9.86 13.87
N GLU A 138 11.20 10.56 14.86
CA GLU A 138 11.20 10.11 16.27
C GLU A 138 9.80 9.83 16.82
N ARG A 139 8.77 10.51 16.28
CA ARG A 139 7.38 10.34 16.70
C ARG A 139 6.76 9.04 16.17
N GLN A 140 7.44 8.33 15.26
CA GLN A 140 7.01 6.99 14.82
C GLN A 140 6.93 5.99 15.97
N VAL A 141 7.69 6.22 17.07
CA VAL A 141 7.61 5.40 18.29
C VAL A 141 6.20 5.31 18.87
N LEU A 142 5.35 6.33 18.65
CA LEU A 142 3.95 6.35 19.08
C LEU A 142 3.08 5.31 18.37
N PHE A 143 3.55 4.76 17.25
CA PHE A 143 2.87 3.78 16.42
C PHE A 143 3.52 2.39 16.49
N GLY A 144 4.59 2.23 17.29
CA GLY A 144 5.30 0.97 17.48
C GLY A 144 5.87 0.39 16.18
N THR A 145 5.99 -0.94 16.14
CA THR A 145 6.57 -1.66 14.99
C THR A 145 5.74 -1.52 13.70
N SER A 146 4.49 -1.09 13.80
CA SER A 146 3.64 -0.83 12.63
C SER A 146 4.15 0.34 11.78
N ALA A 147 4.97 1.23 12.35
CA ALA A 147 5.53 2.39 11.67
C ALA A 147 6.95 2.18 11.12
N ASP A 148 7.56 1.02 11.35
CA ASP A 148 8.96 0.71 10.95
C ASP A 148 9.20 0.90 9.44
N CYS A 149 8.12 0.90 8.66
CA CYS A 149 8.15 0.97 7.20
C CYS A 149 7.60 2.27 6.64
N GLY A 150 7.53 3.30 7.47
CA GLY A 150 7.04 4.63 7.10
C GLY A 150 5.54 4.79 7.32
N ILE A 151 5.15 6.04 7.56
CA ILE A 151 3.76 6.43 7.80
C ILE A 151 3.32 7.42 6.72
N ILE A 152 2.13 7.20 6.18
CA ILE A 152 1.48 8.10 5.24
C ILE A 152 0.19 8.61 5.87
N PHE A 153 0.14 9.92 6.11
CA PHE A 153 -1.04 10.61 6.58
C PHE A 153 -1.87 11.10 5.40
N LEU A 154 -3.11 10.65 5.34
CA LEU A 154 -4.11 11.01 4.34
C LEU A 154 -5.08 12.00 4.98
N LYS A 155 -5.04 13.28 4.61
CA LYS A 155 -5.90 14.30 5.24
C LYS A 155 -7.15 14.56 4.40
N THR A 156 -8.32 14.49 5.02
CA THR A 156 -9.61 14.83 4.40
C THR A 156 -10.35 15.88 5.22
N LYS A 157 -11.08 16.78 4.54
CA LYS A 157 -12.06 17.69 5.16
C LYS A 157 -13.49 17.18 5.03
N LYS A 158 -13.68 16.02 4.39
CA LYS A 158 -15.00 15.48 4.07
C LYS A 158 -15.38 14.41 5.10
N PRO A 159 -16.36 14.67 5.98
CA PRO A 159 -16.78 13.68 6.97
C PRO A 159 -17.28 12.39 6.32
N LYS A 160 -17.94 12.49 5.14
CA LYS A 160 -18.41 11.31 4.38
C LYS A 160 -17.26 10.40 3.93
N VAL A 161 -16.11 10.96 3.55
CA VAL A 161 -14.94 10.19 3.13
C VAL A 161 -14.34 9.48 4.34
N PHE A 162 -14.20 10.19 5.46
CA PHE A 162 -13.71 9.60 6.70
C PHE A 162 -14.62 8.47 7.21
N SER A 163 -15.94 8.66 7.19
CA SER A 163 -16.90 7.60 7.52
C SER A 163 -16.79 6.41 6.58
N ALA A 164 -16.61 6.63 5.27
CA ALA A 164 -16.41 5.54 4.32
C ALA A 164 -15.17 4.69 4.65
N PHE A 165 -14.04 5.33 5.00
CA PHE A 165 -12.85 4.61 5.49
C PHE A 165 -13.13 3.79 6.76
N LYS A 166 -13.91 4.34 7.69
CA LYS A 166 -14.31 3.64 8.91
C LYS A 166 -15.19 2.42 8.63
N GLU A 167 -16.13 2.55 7.70
CA GLU A 167 -17.07 1.49 7.31
C GLU A 167 -16.40 0.33 6.57
N LEU A 168 -15.21 0.55 5.96
CA LEU A 168 -14.44 -0.53 5.34
C LEU A 168 -13.88 -1.55 6.35
N GLY A 169 -13.88 -1.24 7.66
CA GLY A 169 -13.40 -2.17 8.69
C GLY A 169 -11.94 -2.58 8.47
N LEU A 170 -11.10 -1.64 8.03
CA LEU A 170 -9.72 -1.92 7.66
C LEU A 170 -8.91 -2.38 8.88
N PRO A 171 -8.07 -3.42 8.72
CA PRO A 171 -7.25 -3.91 9.81
C PRO A 171 -6.19 -2.86 10.19
N HIS A 172 -5.92 -2.74 11.49
CA HIS A 172 -4.89 -1.83 12.01
C HIS A 172 -3.66 -2.61 12.50
N PHE A 173 -3.85 -3.90 12.83
CA PHE A 173 -2.81 -4.80 13.29
C PHE A 173 -2.98 -6.19 12.67
N TYR A 174 -1.89 -6.95 12.58
CA TYR A 174 -1.89 -8.26 11.92
C TYR A 174 -2.83 -9.28 12.59
N MET A 175 -3.11 -9.13 13.90
CA MET A 175 -4.08 -10.00 14.57
C MET A 175 -5.51 -9.76 14.08
N ASP A 176 -5.88 -8.51 13.74
CA ASP A 176 -7.18 -8.24 13.12
C ASP A 176 -7.29 -8.93 11.77
N GLU A 177 -6.19 -8.99 11.00
CA GLU A 177 -6.17 -9.68 9.72
C GLU A 177 -6.40 -11.19 9.90
N ILE A 178 -5.84 -11.78 10.96
CA ILE A 178 -6.01 -13.19 11.30
C ILE A 178 -7.43 -13.50 11.74
N GLU A 179 -8.06 -12.65 12.56
CA GLU A 179 -9.45 -12.85 13.02
C GLU A 179 -10.45 -12.80 11.86
N ASN A 180 -10.13 -12.06 10.80
CA ASN A 180 -10.94 -11.96 9.58
C ASN A 180 -10.73 -13.13 8.60
N TYR A 181 -9.82 -14.06 8.89
CA TYR A 181 -9.61 -15.31 8.15
C TYR A 181 -10.42 -16.46 8.77
#